data_AF-A0A849SYK2-F1
#
_entry.id   AF-A0A849SYK2-F1
#
_cell.length_a   1.000
_cell.length_b   1.000
_cell.length_c   1.000
_cell.angle_alpha   90.00
_cell.angle_beta   90.00
_cell.angle_gamma   90.00
#
_symmetry.space_group_name_H-M   'P 1'
#
loop_
_entity.id
_entity.type
_entity.pdbx_description
1 polymer ?
#
loop_
_entity_poly.entity_id
_entity_poly.type
_entity_poly.pdbx_seq_one_letter_code
_entity_poly.pdbx_strand_id
1 'polypeptide(L)'
;MKNLLLLGLAVLSTQGAFARERDIIIPGNRMDLTQCIKTLHNAETTINDLKLQLNQCQVSRPQGPGRDNGRIERENQNLRLENDSLRRDSVRLTDDNTRLSIELGRASSDARRLQDENYSLQATNNDLRRQLDDLRGPRPTPGYFSYAACKAYNGSLDTRYLGSAFGLFPIEAESNAQIQIQTSKDFSCNHGVGIVKTEEIRSTIETNYCVSGCLDYSGKIDTRYIMGARGRNQAEAEFKSLKETQAKYTCNHGVKIQVCQ
;
A
#
# COMPACT_ATOMS: atom_id res chain seq x y z
N MET A 1 -66.00 -10.55 -35.81
CA MET A 1 -65.83 -11.81 -36.58
C MET A 1 -66.30 -12.93 -35.68
N LYS A 2 -67.58 -13.34 -35.72
CA LYS A 2 -68.21 -14.25 -36.69
C LYS A 2 -67.54 -15.63 -36.74
N ASN A 3 -68.11 -16.62 -36.04
CA ASN A 3 -68.74 -17.86 -36.55
C ASN A 3 -69.00 -18.81 -35.35
N LEU A 4 -70.25 -19.13 -34.95
CA LEU A 4 -71.19 -20.14 -35.50
C LEU A 4 -70.54 -21.55 -35.60
N LEU A 5 -71.08 -22.66 -35.09
CA LEU A 5 -72.46 -23.18 -34.93
C LEU A 5 -72.57 -24.01 -33.61
N LEU A 6 -73.66 -24.18 -32.86
CA LEU A 6 -75.10 -24.39 -33.09
C LEU A 6 -75.49 -25.84 -33.51
N LEU A 7 -76.50 -26.39 -32.81
CA LEU A 7 -77.26 -27.65 -32.96
C LEU A 7 -76.91 -28.78 -31.96
N GLY A 8 -77.85 -29.35 -31.20
CA GLY A 8 -79.30 -29.24 -31.30
C GLY A 8 -80.07 -29.75 -30.07
N LEU A 9 -81.22 -29.10 -29.85
CA LEU A 9 -82.41 -29.66 -29.22
C LEU A 9 -83.06 -30.68 -30.18
N ALA A 10 -83.60 -31.77 -29.63
CA ALA A 10 -84.95 -32.32 -29.90
C ALA A 10 -85.05 -33.75 -29.33
N VAL A 11 -85.90 -34.00 -28.32
CA VAL A 11 -87.29 -34.52 -28.41
C VAL A 11 -87.37 -36.04 -28.58
N LEU A 12 -88.05 -36.69 -27.63
CA LEU A 12 -88.93 -37.88 -27.70
C LEU A 12 -89.14 -38.34 -26.24
N SER A 13 -90.16 -37.93 -25.48
CA SER A 13 -91.61 -38.26 -25.56
C SER A 13 -91.92 -39.63 -26.19
N THR A 14 -92.23 -40.62 -25.36
CA THR A 14 -93.27 -41.69 -25.50
C THR A 14 -93.00 -42.71 -24.37
N GLN A 15 -93.82 -42.75 -23.31
CA GLN A 15 -94.99 -43.64 -23.13
C GLN A 15 -94.70 -45.13 -23.39
N GLY A 16 -94.92 -45.95 -22.36
CA GLY A 16 -94.85 -47.42 -22.39
C GLY A 16 -94.45 -47.99 -21.02
N ALA A 17 -95.31 -47.91 -20.01
CA ALA A 17 -96.20 -49.02 -19.63
C ALA A 17 -95.49 -50.18 -18.91
N PHE A 18 -95.39 -50.08 -17.58
CA PHE A 18 -95.56 -51.15 -16.58
C PHE A 18 -95.83 -50.42 -15.26
N ALA A 19 -97.06 -50.05 -14.89
CA ALA A 19 -98.15 -50.95 -14.52
C ALA A 19 -97.64 -52.17 -13.74
N ARG A 20 -97.35 -51.96 -12.45
CA ARG A 20 -97.82 -52.84 -11.37
C ARG A 20 -97.50 -52.19 -10.03
N GLU A 21 -98.48 -51.43 -9.56
CA GLU A 21 -99.02 -51.61 -8.22
C GLU A 21 -98.83 -53.08 -7.84
N ARG A 22 -97.79 -53.39 -7.05
CA ARG A 22 -97.74 -54.67 -6.35
C ARG A 22 -98.70 -54.50 -5.20
N ASP A 23 -99.98 -54.68 -5.53
CA ASP A 23 -100.85 -55.47 -4.68
C ASP A 23 -99.99 -56.53 -4.01
N ILE A 24 -99.95 -56.48 -2.68
CA ILE A 24 -99.61 -57.64 -1.89
C ILE A 24 -100.73 -58.64 -2.22
N ILE A 25 -100.55 -59.38 -3.30
CA ILE A 25 -101.25 -60.63 -3.53
C ILE A 25 -100.78 -61.49 -2.38
N ILE A 26 -101.60 -61.59 -1.34
CA ILE A 26 -101.51 -62.67 -0.36
C ILE A 26 -101.78 -63.93 -1.21
N PRO A 27 -100.76 -64.75 -1.54
CA PRO A 27 -101.03 -65.98 -2.22
C PRO A 27 -101.79 -66.83 -1.21
N GLY A 28 -102.97 -67.31 -1.58
CA GLY A 28 -103.67 -68.36 -0.87
C GLY A 28 -102.86 -69.65 -0.93
N ASN A 29 -101.75 -69.70 -0.19
CA ASN A 29 -100.95 -70.85 0.18
C ASN A 29 -100.14 -70.44 1.41
N ARG A 30 -100.33 -71.14 2.53
CA ARG A 30 -99.61 -70.92 3.80
C ARG A 30 -98.11 -70.81 3.53
N MET A 31 -97.58 -69.59 3.50
CA MET A 31 -96.17 -69.39 3.78
C MET A 31 -95.98 -69.73 5.26
N ASP A 32 -95.22 -70.78 5.51
CA ASP A 32 -94.88 -71.24 6.85
C ASP A 32 -94.29 -70.07 7.65
N LEU A 33 -94.72 -69.89 8.91
CA LEU A 33 -94.35 -68.75 9.76
C LEU A 33 -92.83 -68.57 9.83
N THR A 34 -92.09 -69.66 9.71
CA THR A 34 -90.63 -69.75 9.66
C THR A 34 -90.01 -69.02 8.45
N GLN A 35 -90.69 -69.01 7.29
CA GLN A 35 -90.23 -68.31 6.09
C GLN A 35 -90.33 -66.79 6.26
N CYS A 36 -91.40 -66.32 6.92
CA CYS A 36 -91.64 -64.90 7.20
C CYS A 36 -90.62 -64.34 8.21
N ILE A 37 -90.30 -65.10 9.26
CA ILE A 37 -89.28 -64.73 10.25
C ILE A 37 -87.90 -64.60 9.58
N LYS A 38 -87.53 -65.51 8.67
CA LYS A 38 -86.27 -65.43 7.92
C LYS A 38 -86.20 -64.17 7.05
N THR A 39 -87.28 -63.81 6.35
CA THR A 39 -87.31 -62.58 5.55
C THR A 39 -87.20 -61.32 6.40
N LEU A 40 -87.79 -61.32 7.59
CA LEU A 40 -87.73 -60.18 8.50
C LEU A 40 -86.33 -60.00 9.08
N HIS A 41 -85.67 -61.10 9.44
CA HIS A 41 -84.30 -61.06 9.97
C HIS A 41 -83.29 -60.62 8.90
N ASN A 42 -83.47 -61.07 7.65
CA ASN A 42 -82.66 -60.60 6.52
C ASN A 42 -82.86 -59.10 6.24
N ALA A 43 -84.08 -58.58 6.38
CA ALA A 43 -84.34 -57.15 6.23
C ALA A 43 -83.64 -56.33 7.34
N GLU A 44 -83.66 -56.84 8.56
CA GLU A 44 -82.99 -56.21 9.72
C GLU A 44 -81.47 -56.17 9.57
N THR A 45 -80.84 -57.25 9.10
CA THR A 45 -79.40 -57.27 8.80
C THR A 45 -79.04 -56.27 7.70
N THR A 46 -79.89 -56.14 6.68
CA THR A 46 -79.67 -55.19 5.57
C THR A 46 -79.77 -53.74 6.07
N ILE A 47 -80.72 -53.44 6.96
CA ILE A 47 -80.85 -52.11 7.57
C ILE A 47 -79.63 -51.77 8.44
N ASN A 48 -79.12 -52.74 9.20
CA ASN A 48 -77.94 -52.53 10.04
C ASN A 48 -76.67 -52.34 9.22
N ASP A 49 -76.51 -53.07 8.11
CA ASP A 49 -75.40 -52.87 7.17
C ASP A 49 -75.45 -51.49 6.50
N LEU A 50 -76.65 -51.06 6.05
CA LEU A 50 -76.84 -49.73 5.47
C LEU A 50 -76.56 -48.61 6.49
N LYS A 51 -76.90 -48.79 7.77
CA LYS A 51 -76.54 -47.84 8.83
C LYS A 51 -75.03 -47.75 9.04
N LEU A 52 -74.34 -48.89 8.99
CA LEU A 52 -72.88 -48.93 9.13
C LEU A 52 -72.21 -48.23 7.95
N GLN A 53 -72.67 -48.51 6.73
CA GLN A 53 -72.19 -47.84 5.51
C GLN A 53 -72.46 -46.33 5.55
N LEU A 54 -73.62 -45.89 6.06
CA LEU A 54 -73.93 -44.47 6.20
C LEU A 54 -73.01 -43.77 7.21
N ASN A 55 -72.75 -44.42 8.35
CA ASN A 55 -71.83 -43.89 9.37
C ASN A 55 -70.40 -43.81 8.85
N GLN A 56 -69.95 -44.82 8.09
CA GLN A 56 -68.63 -44.80 7.43
C GLN A 56 -68.52 -43.69 6.38
N CYS A 57 -69.60 -43.42 5.63
CA CYS A 57 -69.67 -42.29 4.70
C CYS A 57 -69.65 -40.92 5.41
N GLN A 58 -70.24 -40.80 6.61
CA GLN A 58 -70.22 -39.54 7.37
C GLN A 58 -68.84 -39.23 7.97
N VAL A 59 -68.09 -40.26 8.40
CA VAL A 59 -66.72 -40.11 8.95
C VAL A 59 -65.70 -39.86 7.82
N SER A 60 -65.99 -40.30 6.60
CA SER A 60 -65.08 -40.19 5.44
C SER A 60 -65.23 -38.89 4.64
N ARG A 61 -65.90 -37.84 5.18
CA ARG A 61 -65.90 -36.53 4.52
C ARG A 61 -64.46 -36.03 4.39
N PRO A 62 -63.90 -35.90 3.18
CA PRO A 62 -62.58 -35.32 3.01
C PRO A 62 -62.60 -33.91 3.58
N GLN A 63 -61.59 -33.54 4.38
CA GLN A 63 -61.39 -32.14 4.72
C GLN A 63 -61.26 -31.36 3.41
N GLY A 64 -62.21 -30.48 3.12
CA GLY A 64 -62.33 -29.86 1.80
C GLY A 64 -61.09 -29.07 1.38
N PRO A 65 -60.90 -28.85 0.06
CA PRO A 65 -59.73 -28.20 -0.55
C PRO A 65 -59.45 -26.74 -0.12
N GLY A 66 -60.27 -26.16 0.76
CA GLY A 66 -60.17 -24.75 1.16
C GLY A 66 -59.01 -24.42 2.13
N ARG A 67 -58.54 -25.37 2.95
CA ARG A 67 -57.46 -25.09 3.94
C ARG A 67 -56.07 -25.06 3.31
N ASP A 68 -55.79 -25.95 2.36
CA ASP A 68 -54.50 -26.00 1.67
C ASP A 68 -54.36 -24.90 0.63
N ASN A 69 -55.44 -24.53 -0.07
CA ASN A 69 -55.45 -23.40 -1.00
C ASN A 69 -55.04 -22.09 -0.31
N GLY A 70 -55.59 -21.79 0.87
CA GLY A 70 -55.23 -20.56 1.60
C GLY A 70 -53.78 -20.55 2.13
N ARG A 71 -53.15 -21.73 2.32
CA ARG A 71 -51.72 -21.80 2.66
C ARG A 71 -50.86 -21.54 1.42
N ILE A 72 -51.18 -22.21 0.31
CA ILE A 72 -50.48 -22.10 -0.97
C ILE A 72 -50.58 -20.68 -1.54
N GLU A 73 -51.73 -20.01 -1.38
CA GLU A 73 -51.91 -18.62 -1.81
C GLU A 73 -50.98 -17.66 -1.06
N ARG A 74 -50.88 -17.80 0.28
CA ARG A 74 -49.97 -16.99 1.11
C ARG A 74 -48.50 -17.25 0.77
N GLU A 75 -48.14 -18.51 0.54
CA GLU A 75 -46.78 -18.90 0.17
C GLU A 75 -46.40 -18.35 -1.21
N ASN A 76 -47.30 -18.42 -2.19
CA ASN A 76 -47.12 -17.75 -3.48
C ASN A 76 -46.99 -16.23 -3.36
N GLN A 77 -47.76 -15.61 -2.46
CA GLN A 77 -47.70 -14.17 -2.25
C GLN A 77 -46.34 -13.76 -1.65
N ASN A 78 -45.83 -14.52 -0.68
CA ASN A 78 -44.50 -14.31 -0.10
C ASN A 78 -43.39 -14.49 -1.14
N LEU A 79 -43.45 -15.56 -1.94
CA LEU A 79 -42.48 -15.82 -3.01
C LEU A 79 -42.48 -14.72 -4.08
N ARG A 80 -43.63 -14.11 -4.38
CA ARG A 80 -43.71 -12.95 -5.28
C ARG A 80 -43.02 -11.73 -4.69
N LEU A 81 -43.27 -11.43 -3.41
CA LEU A 81 -42.61 -10.32 -2.71
C LEU A 81 -41.09 -10.50 -2.66
N GLU A 82 -40.62 -11.73 -2.42
CA GLU A 82 -39.20 -12.07 -2.42
C GLU A 82 -38.59 -11.93 -3.82
N ASN A 83 -39.27 -12.42 -4.87
CA ASN A 83 -38.83 -12.22 -6.26
C ASN A 83 -38.73 -10.73 -6.63
N ASP A 84 -39.71 -9.92 -6.23
CA ASP A 84 -39.71 -8.48 -6.48
C ASP A 84 -38.58 -7.78 -5.71
N SER A 85 -38.25 -8.24 -4.50
CA SER A 85 -37.08 -7.79 -3.76
C SER A 85 -35.78 -8.11 -4.50
N LEU A 86 -35.59 -9.38 -4.89
CA LEU A 86 -34.40 -9.84 -5.60
C LEU A 86 -34.22 -9.13 -6.95
N ARG A 87 -35.32 -8.84 -7.67
CA ARG A 87 -35.29 -8.03 -8.90
C ARG A 87 -34.79 -6.62 -8.66
N ARG A 88 -35.26 -5.96 -7.59
CA ARG A 88 -34.78 -4.62 -7.21
C ARG A 88 -33.30 -4.62 -6.85
N ASP A 89 -32.86 -5.61 -6.07
CA ASP A 89 -31.46 -5.75 -5.70
C ASP A 89 -30.56 -6.01 -6.92
N SER A 90 -31.01 -6.86 -7.86
CA SER A 90 -30.29 -7.12 -9.11
C SER A 90 -30.12 -5.86 -9.98
N VAL A 91 -31.17 -5.03 -10.10
CA VAL A 91 -31.09 -3.75 -10.81
C VAL A 91 -30.09 -2.82 -10.13
N ARG A 92 -30.15 -2.71 -8.79
CA ARG A 92 -29.23 -1.87 -8.03
C ARG A 92 -27.78 -2.33 -8.14
N LEU A 93 -27.52 -3.64 -8.05
CA LEU A 93 -26.17 -4.20 -8.24
C LEU A 93 -25.65 -3.98 -9.66
N THR A 94 -26.53 -4.00 -10.66
CA THR A 94 -26.16 -3.68 -12.05
C THR A 94 -25.73 -2.22 -12.17
N ASP A 95 -26.47 -1.30 -11.55
CA ASP A 95 -26.12 0.13 -11.53
C ASP A 95 -24.83 0.43 -10.74
N ASP A 96 -24.62 -0.25 -9.61
CA ASP A 96 -23.37 -0.14 -8.86
C ASP A 96 -22.18 -0.67 -9.69
N ASN A 97 -22.34 -1.78 -10.41
CA ASN A 97 -21.32 -2.34 -11.30
C ASN A 97 -20.96 -1.40 -12.47
N THR A 98 -21.95 -0.76 -13.09
CA THR A 98 -21.70 0.20 -14.16
C THR A 98 -20.96 1.43 -13.63
N ARG A 99 -21.36 1.94 -12.44
CA ARG A 99 -20.67 3.07 -11.79
C ARG A 99 -19.21 2.73 -11.46
N LEU A 100 -18.96 1.58 -10.86
CA LEU A 100 -17.60 1.12 -10.54
C LEU A 100 -16.74 0.92 -11.80
N SER A 101 -17.32 0.40 -12.88
CA SER A 101 -16.60 0.24 -14.16
C SER A 101 -16.15 1.58 -14.74
N ILE A 102 -16.98 2.62 -14.61
CA ILE A 102 -16.64 3.99 -15.04
C ILE A 102 -15.53 4.57 -14.16
N GLU A 103 -15.62 4.41 -12.84
CA GLU A 103 -14.61 4.89 -11.89
C GLU A 103 -13.25 4.22 -12.13
N LEU A 104 -13.23 2.90 -12.36
CA LEU A 104 -12.02 2.16 -12.69
C LEU A 104 -11.39 2.65 -14.00
N GLY A 105 -12.21 2.96 -15.00
CA GLY A 105 -11.76 3.56 -16.26
C GLY A 105 -11.10 4.92 -16.06
N ARG A 106 -11.70 5.80 -15.25
CA ARG A 106 -11.13 7.11 -14.90
C ARG A 106 -9.80 6.96 -14.15
N ALA A 107 -9.76 6.13 -13.11
CA ALA A 107 -8.56 5.87 -12.34
C ALA A 107 -7.41 5.32 -13.20
N SER A 108 -7.72 4.41 -14.14
CA SER A 108 -6.73 3.88 -15.08
C SER A 108 -6.19 4.97 -16.03
N SER A 109 -7.04 5.89 -16.48
CA SER A 109 -6.62 7.03 -17.31
C SER A 109 -5.72 7.99 -16.54
N ASP A 110 -6.07 8.29 -15.29
CA ASP A 110 -5.26 9.15 -14.42
C ASP A 110 -3.90 8.54 -14.11
N ALA A 111 -3.85 7.23 -13.84
CA ALA A 111 -2.60 6.52 -13.61
C ALA A 111 -1.64 6.62 -14.82
N ARG A 112 -2.17 6.48 -16.04
CA ARG A 112 -1.37 6.65 -17.27
C ARG A 112 -0.84 8.08 -17.42
N ARG A 113 -1.71 9.07 -17.21
CA ARG A 113 -1.31 10.49 -17.27
C ARG A 113 -0.20 10.82 -16.28
N LEU A 114 -0.32 10.35 -15.04
CA LEU A 114 0.70 10.55 -14.00
C LEU A 114 2.02 9.84 -14.35
N GLN A 115 1.96 8.68 -14.98
CA GLN A 115 3.14 7.96 -15.44
C GLN A 115 3.88 8.75 -16.54
N ASP A 116 3.15 9.31 -17.51
CA ASP A 116 3.71 10.15 -18.57
C ASP A 116 4.33 11.44 -18.00
N GLU A 117 3.65 12.09 -17.05
CA GLU A 117 4.17 13.26 -16.34
C GLU A 117 5.48 12.92 -15.58
N ASN A 118 5.55 11.74 -14.95
CA ASN A 118 6.76 11.30 -14.26
C ASN A 118 7.93 11.11 -15.24
N TYR A 119 7.71 10.47 -16.39
CA TYR A 119 8.75 10.33 -17.42
C TYR A 119 9.23 11.70 -17.93
N SER A 120 8.32 12.64 -18.16
CA SER A 120 8.67 14.00 -18.58
C SER A 120 9.51 14.74 -17.53
N LEU A 121 9.13 14.63 -16.25
CA LEU A 121 9.90 15.20 -15.15
C LEU A 121 11.29 14.56 -15.00
N GLN A 122 11.40 13.23 -15.16
CA GLN A 122 12.69 12.53 -15.14
C GLN A 122 13.60 12.99 -16.28
N ALA A 123 13.06 13.14 -17.49
CA ALA A 123 13.80 13.64 -18.64
C ALA A 123 14.31 15.07 -18.38
N THR A 124 13.45 15.94 -17.86
CA THR A 124 13.82 17.32 -17.48
C THR A 124 14.89 17.34 -16.39
N ASN A 125 14.78 16.49 -15.36
CA ASN A 125 15.76 16.41 -14.29
C ASN A 125 17.13 15.97 -14.83
N ASN A 126 17.16 14.98 -15.72
CA ASN A 126 18.38 14.51 -16.35
C ASN A 126 19.02 15.58 -17.24
N ASP A 127 18.20 16.34 -17.97
CA ASP A 127 18.69 17.45 -18.79
C ASP A 127 19.29 18.57 -17.91
N LEU A 128 18.57 18.98 -16.86
CA LEU A 128 19.07 19.95 -15.89
C LEU A 128 20.36 19.48 -15.20
N ARG A 129 20.50 18.18 -14.92
CA ARG A 129 21.75 17.62 -14.39
C ARG A 129 22.90 17.76 -15.38
N ARG A 130 22.67 17.48 -16.67
CA ARG A 130 23.68 17.69 -17.72
C ARG A 130 24.06 19.16 -17.83
N GLN A 131 23.08 20.06 -17.87
CA GLN A 131 23.33 21.50 -17.88
C GLN A 131 24.13 21.94 -16.63
N LEU A 132 23.82 21.37 -15.46
CA LEU A 132 24.58 21.64 -14.24
C LEU A 132 26.02 21.13 -14.34
N ASP A 133 26.24 19.96 -14.92
CA ASP A 133 27.58 19.40 -15.14
C ASP A 133 28.37 20.23 -16.17
N ASP A 134 27.72 20.70 -17.23
CA ASP A 134 28.30 21.57 -18.26
C ASP A 134 28.66 22.95 -17.68
N LEU A 135 27.78 23.55 -16.86
CA LEU A 135 28.02 24.81 -16.16
C LEU A 135 29.10 24.69 -15.07
N ARG A 136 29.22 23.51 -14.45
CA ARG A 136 30.26 23.25 -13.45
C ARG A 136 31.65 23.09 -14.06
N GLY A 137 31.76 22.88 -15.38
CA GLY A 137 33.03 22.58 -16.02
C GLY A 137 33.69 21.31 -15.47
N PRO A 138 34.95 21.00 -15.82
CA PRO A 138 35.67 19.91 -15.17
C PRO A 138 35.67 20.14 -13.65
N ARG A 139 35.41 19.08 -12.89
CA ARG A 139 35.30 19.02 -11.41
C ARG A 139 36.14 20.08 -10.71
N PRO A 140 35.64 20.71 -9.63
CA PRO A 140 36.28 21.85 -8.99
C PRO A 140 37.77 21.55 -8.82
N THR A 141 38.60 22.42 -9.42
CA THR A 141 40.05 22.39 -9.29
C THR A 141 40.39 22.13 -7.84
N PRO A 142 41.14 21.05 -7.54
CA PRO A 142 41.60 20.85 -6.20
C PRO A 142 42.56 22.02 -5.94
N GLY A 143 42.14 22.92 -5.05
CA GLY A 143 42.72 24.26 -4.88
C GLY A 143 44.11 24.20 -4.28
N TYR A 144 44.59 25.31 -3.76
CA TYR A 144 45.88 25.38 -3.10
C TYR A 144 45.68 25.38 -1.58
N PHE A 145 46.54 24.64 -0.88
CA PHE A 145 46.72 24.78 0.55
C PHE A 145 47.99 25.57 0.79
N SER A 146 47.89 26.60 1.63
CA SER A 146 49.03 27.38 2.08
C SER A 146 49.02 27.46 3.59
N TYR A 147 50.21 27.46 4.18
CA TYR A 147 50.37 27.83 5.57
C TYR A 147 51.56 28.76 5.76
N ALA A 148 51.42 29.58 6.78
CA ALA A 148 52.31 30.66 7.09
C ALA A 148 52.77 30.56 8.55
N ALA A 149 53.76 31.39 8.89
CA ALA A 149 54.28 31.50 10.24
C ALA A 149 54.63 32.97 10.56
N CYS A 150 54.66 33.32 11.84
CA CYS A 150 55.26 34.59 12.27
C CYS A 150 56.76 34.61 11.93
N LYS A 151 57.27 35.77 11.56
CA LYS A 151 58.72 36.01 11.50
C LYS A 151 59.25 36.33 12.88
N ALA A 152 60.41 35.77 13.22
CA ALA A 152 61.21 36.18 14.36
C ALA A 152 62.05 37.44 14.01
N TYR A 153 62.67 38.04 15.02
CA TYR A 153 63.53 39.23 14.86
C TYR A 153 64.63 39.05 13.80
N ASN A 154 65.19 37.85 13.68
CA ASN A 154 66.24 37.51 12.72
C ASN A 154 65.70 37.20 11.31
N GLY A 155 64.40 37.40 11.06
CA GLY A 155 63.73 37.09 9.80
C GLY A 155 63.40 35.62 9.58
N SER A 156 63.80 34.71 10.48
CA SER A 156 63.44 33.29 10.39
C SER A 156 61.96 33.05 10.72
N LEU A 157 61.38 31.99 10.17
CA LEU A 157 59.99 31.64 10.41
C LEU A 157 59.87 30.86 11.71
N ASP A 158 59.07 31.36 12.64
CA ASP A 158 58.77 30.71 13.91
C ASP A 158 57.55 29.82 13.76
N THR A 159 57.81 28.54 13.57
CA THR A 159 56.79 27.50 13.38
C THR A 159 55.95 27.25 14.62
N ARG A 160 56.18 27.90 15.76
CA ARG A 160 55.26 27.87 16.91
C ARG A 160 53.95 28.60 16.63
N TYR A 161 54.00 29.59 15.75
CA TYR A 161 52.89 30.48 15.46
C TYR A 161 52.41 30.26 14.02
N LEU A 162 51.61 29.20 13.82
CA LEU A 162 51.15 28.77 12.50
C LEU A 162 49.69 29.08 12.26
N GLY A 163 49.39 29.41 11.01
CA GLY A 163 48.05 29.45 10.45
C GLY A 163 48.08 28.98 8.99
N SER A 164 46.95 28.50 8.50
CA SER A 164 46.78 27.90 7.20
C SER A 164 45.45 28.28 6.57
N ALA A 165 45.40 28.32 5.25
CA ALA A 165 44.15 28.50 4.54
C ALA A 165 44.16 27.79 3.19
N PHE A 166 42.95 27.70 2.63
CA PHE A 166 42.70 27.24 1.28
C PHE A 166 42.44 28.42 0.36
N GLY A 167 42.75 28.24 -0.92
CA GLY A 167 42.39 29.17 -2.00
C GLY A 167 42.19 28.42 -3.31
N LEU A 168 41.49 29.03 -4.26
CA LEU A 168 41.35 28.48 -5.61
C LEU A 168 42.67 28.62 -6.39
N PHE A 169 43.45 29.66 -6.08
CA PHE A 169 44.76 29.94 -6.67
C PHE A 169 45.86 30.02 -5.59
N PRO A 170 47.15 29.86 -5.95
CA PRO A 170 48.24 29.88 -4.97
C PRO A 170 48.26 31.18 -4.15
N ILE A 171 48.14 32.31 -4.83
CA ILE A 171 48.21 33.64 -4.19
C ILE A 171 47.03 33.91 -3.27
N GLU A 172 45.85 33.36 -3.58
CA GLU A 172 44.68 33.46 -2.71
C GLU A 172 44.88 32.62 -1.45
N ALA A 173 45.37 31.39 -1.58
CA ALA A 173 45.68 30.53 -0.44
C ALA A 173 46.73 31.18 0.48
N GLU A 174 47.78 31.76 -0.10
CA GLU A 174 48.81 32.52 0.63
C GLU A 174 48.24 33.72 1.36
N SER A 175 47.44 34.55 0.67
CA SER A 175 46.82 35.73 1.26
C SER A 175 45.91 35.34 2.43
N ASN A 176 45.07 34.32 2.25
CA ASN A 176 44.19 33.82 3.30
C ASN A 176 44.96 33.27 4.50
N ALA A 177 46.07 32.55 4.26
CA ALA A 177 46.92 32.02 5.33
C ALA A 177 47.59 33.14 6.13
N GLN A 178 48.03 34.21 5.47
CA GLN A 178 48.58 35.39 6.14
C GLN A 178 47.51 36.11 6.97
N ILE A 179 46.32 36.33 6.42
CA ILE A 179 45.20 36.97 7.12
C ILE A 179 44.86 36.17 8.37
N GLN A 180 44.77 34.84 8.30
CA GLN A 180 44.44 34.02 9.46
C GLN A 180 45.45 34.21 10.60
N ILE A 181 46.74 34.27 10.27
CA ILE A 181 47.81 34.51 11.26
C ILE A 181 47.77 35.93 11.82
N GLN A 182 47.59 36.93 10.96
CA GLN A 182 47.55 38.34 11.39
C GLN A 182 46.36 38.65 12.29
N THR A 183 45.24 37.93 12.07
CA THR A 183 43.99 38.08 12.84
C THR A 183 43.88 37.10 14.01
N SER A 184 44.91 36.29 14.27
CA SER A 184 44.93 35.34 15.38
C SER A 184 44.77 36.06 16.71
N LYS A 185 43.93 35.50 17.59
CA LYS A 185 43.76 36.00 18.97
C LYS A 185 44.82 35.45 19.93
N ASP A 186 45.50 34.37 19.53
CA ASP A 186 46.41 33.62 20.41
C ASP A 186 47.81 34.22 20.45
N PHE A 187 48.20 35.01 19.44
CA PHE A 187 49.53 35.61 19.31
C PHE A 187 49.54 36.76 18.31
N SER A 188 50.55 37.63 18.39
CA SER A 188 50.77 38.72 17.42
C SER A 188 52.14 38.58 16.73
N CYS A 189 52.16 38.67 15.40
CA CYS A 189 53.40 38.60 14.63
C CYS A 189 54.06 39.99 14.49
N ASN A 190 54.82 40.40 15.50
CA ASN A 190 55.40 41.75 15.55
C ASN A 190 56.43 42.06 14.44
N HIS A 191 57.07 41.03 13.86
CA HIS A 191 58.04 41.19 12.77
C HIS A 191 57.47 40.77 11.40
N GLY A 192 56.15 40.66 11.30
CA GLY A 192 55.43 40.27 10.09
C GLY A 192 55.23 38.76 9.96
N VAL A 193 54.64 38.38 8.84
CA VAL A 193 54.25 37.01 8.51
C VAL A 193 55.02 36.58 7.27
N GLY A 194 55.36 35.29 7.19
CA GLY A 194 55.90 34.69 5.97
C GLY A 194 55.19 33.39 5.63
N ILE A 195 55.02 33.15 4.33
CA ILE A 195 54.54 31.87 3.83
C ILE A 195 55.62 30.82 4.07
N VAL A 196 55.24 29.71 4.69
CA VAL A 196 56.15 28.57 4.88
C VAL A 196 56.13 27.72 3.62
N LYS A 197 54.93 27.33 3.16
CA LYS A 197 54.76 26.49 1.99
C LYS A 197 53.37 26.66 1.40
N THR A 198 53.27 26.55 0.08
CA THR A 198 52.02 26.51 -0.68
C THR A 198 52.10 25.40 -1.70
N GLU A 199 51.03 24.61 -1.79
CA GLU A 199 51.02 23.46 -2.66
C GLU A 199 49.61 23.21 -3.18
N GLU A 200 49.56 22.76 -4.44
CA GLU A 200 48.33 22.32 -5.07
C GLU A 200 47.80 21.08 -4.34
N ILE A 201 46.52 21.06 -4.03
CA ILE A 201 45.82 19.86 -3.62
C ILE A 201 45.52 19.15 -4.94
N ARG A 202 45.97 17.92 -5.15
CA ARG A 202 45.67 17.17 -6.40
C ARG A 202 44.59 16.12 -6.22
N SER A 203 44.29 15.80 -4.97
CA SER A 203 43.35 14.76 -4.57
C SER A 203 42.62 15.19 -3.29
N THR A 204 41.39 14.72 -3.12
CA THR A 204 40.66 14.86 -1.86
C THR A 204 41.08 13.81 -0.82
N ILE A 205 41.89 12.83 -1.22
CA ILE A 205 42.39 11.74 -0.36
C ILE A 205 43.68 12.19 0.32
N GLU A 206 43.79 11.96 1.63
CA GLU A 206 44.99 12.25 2.43
C GLU A 206 46.07 11.18 2.22
N THR A 207 46.89 11.35 1.18
CA THR A 207 47.94 10.39 0.81
C THR A 207 49.30 10.71 1.40
N ASN A 208 49.54 11.97 1.81
CA ASN A 208 50.85 12.41 2.29
C ASN A 208 50.91 12.29 3.81
N TYR A 209 52.04 11.83 4.34
CA TYR A 209 52.27 11.71 5.78
C TYR A 209 53.58 12.39 6.17
N CYS A 210 53.50 13.31 7.12
CA CYS A 210 54.69 13.99 7.65
C CYS A 210 54.84 13.73 9.14
N VAL A 211 56.09 13.74 9.60
CA VAL A 211 56.47 13.63 11.00
C VAL A 211 57.25 14.87 11.40
N SER A 212 56.93 15.43 12.55
CA SER A 212 57.60 16.57 13.17
C SER A 212 57.94 16.30 14.62
N GLY A 213 58.92 17.01 15.15
CA GLY A 213 59.27 16.93 16.56
C GLY A 213 59.73 18.23 17.17
N CYS A 214 59.73 18.27 18.51
CA CYS A 214 60.30 19.38 19.25
C CYS A 214 61.80 19.48 19.01
N LEU A 215 62.32 20.71 18.97
CA LEU A 215 63.75 20.97 18.97
C LEU A 215 64.32 20.91 20.40
N ASP A 216 65.53 20.39 20.53
CA ASP A 216 66.35 20.49 21.74
C ASP A 216 67.12 21.82 21.79
N TYR A 217 67.90 22.04 22.86
CA TYR A 217 68.71 23.24 23.04
C TYR A 217 69.80 23.42 21.97
N SER A 218 70.14 22.35 21.23
CA SER A 218 71.10 22.37 20.13
C SER A 218 70.43 22.65 18.77
N GLY A 219 69.10 22.78 18.74
CA GLY A 219 68.32 22.97 17.53
C GLY A 219 68.12 21.68 16.71
N LYS A 220 68.37 20.51 17.31
CA LYS A 220 68.11 19.20 16.70
C LYS A 220 66.75 18.66 17.14
N ILE A 221 66.12 17.83 16.31
CA ILE A 221 64.85 17.20 16.66
C ILE A 221 65.11 16.15 17.75
N ASP A 222 64.42 16.29 18.89
CA ASP A 222 64.39 15.28 19.93
C ASP A 222 63.37 14.20 19.53
N THR A 223 63.88 13.01 19.19
CA THR A 223 63.07 11.89 18.71
C THR A 223 62.07 11.36 19.74
N ARG A 224 62.18 11.77 21.02
CA ARG A 224 61.21 11.42 22.06
C ARG A 224 59.91 12.21 21.93
N TYR A 225 59.92 13.35 21.25
CA TYR A 225 58.79 14.27 21.15
C TYR A 225 58.37 14.48 19.69
N ILE A 226 58.06 13.38 19.02
CA ILE A 226 57.61 13.36 17.62
C ILE A 226 56.12 13.04 17.50
N MET A 227 55.47 13.65 16.52
CA MET A 227 54.11 13.32 16.06
C MET A 227 54.10 13.33 14.54
N GLY A 228 53.15 12.63 13.94
CA GLY A 228 52.98 12.72 12.50
C GLY A 228 51.51 12.68 12.11
N ALA A 229 51.20 13.40 11.04
CA ALA A 229 49.85 13.62 10.56
C ALA A 229 49.73 13.43 9.05
N ARG A 230 48.52 13.14 8.58
CA ARG A 230 48.20 12.98 7.15
C ARG A 230 47.56 14.23 6.55
N GLY A 231 47.87 14.50 5.29
CA GLY A 231 47.32 15.60 4.50
C GLY A 231 47.10 15.22 3.04
N ARG A 232 46.27 15.99 2.34
CA ARG A 232 45.96 15.79 0.91
C ARG A 232 47.12 16.16 -0.01
N ASN A 233 48.00 17.02 0.47
CA ASN A 233 49.30 17.33 -0.13
C ASN A 233 50.36 17.41 0.98
N GLN A 234 51.62 17.61 0.60
CA GLN A 234 52.71 17.64 1.57
C GLN A 234 52.59 18.86 2.49
N ALA A 235 52.22 20.03 1.97
CA ALA A 235 52.02 21.23 2.79
C ALA A 235 50.97 21.05 3.91
N GLU A 236 49.83 20.41 3.62
CA GLU A 236 48.80 20.11 4.63
C GLU A 236 49.27 19.09 5.66
N ALA A 237 50.00 18.05 5.22
CA ALA A 237 50.56 17.06 6.12
C ALA A 237 51.61 17.67 7.06
N GLU A 238 52.49 18.54 6.56
CA GLU A 238 53.47 19.27 7.35
C GLU A 238 52.80 20.15 8.41
N PHE A 239 51.83 20.98 7.99
CA PHE A 239 51.09 21.86 8.91
C PHE A 239 50.40 21.09 10.03
N LYS A 240 49.66 20.03 9.68
CA LYS A 240 48.95 19.21 10.67
C LYS A 240 49.92 18.53 11.63
N SER A 241 51.02 17.99 11.11
CA SER A 241 52.05 17.35 11.94
C SER A 241 52.61 18.33 12.96
N LEU A 242 52.95 19.56 12.54
CA LEU A 242 53.46 20.60 13.43
C LEU A 242 52.44 20.96 14.53
N LYS A 243 51.17 21.15 14.16
CA LYS A 243 50.08 21.44 15.11
C LYS A 243 49.86 20.30 16.09
N GLU A 244 49.92 19.05 15.64
CA GLU A 244 49.80 17.88 16.52
C GLU A 244 50.97 17.77 17.50
N THR A 245 52.20 18.01 17.05
CA THR A 245 53.36 18.05 17.95
C THR A 245 53.20 19.14 19.02
N GLN A 246 52.73 20.33 18.63
CA GLN A 246 52.51 21.46 19.55
C GLN A 246 51.35 21.23 20.53
N ALA A 247 50.29 20.58 20.07
CA ALA A 247 49.15 20.26 20.90
C ALA A 247 49.51 19.22 21.98
N LYS A 248 50.40 18.27 21.64
CA LYS A 248 50.79 17.18 22.54
C LYS A 248 51.97 17.53 23.45
N TYR A 249 52.91 18.35 22.98
CA TYR A 249 54.16 18.62 23.67
C TYR A 249 54.46 20.12 23.78
N THR A 250 54.99 20.54 24.92
CA THR A 250 55.50 21.89 25.11
C THR A 250 56.91 22.01 24.51
N CYS A 251 56.99 22.40 23.25
CA CYS A 251 58.26 22.54 22.53
C CYS A 251 58.90 23.93 22.75
N ASN A 252 59.66 24.10 23.83
CA ASN A 252 60.25 25.39 24.22
C ASN A 252 61.19 25.99 23.16
N HIS A 253 61.92 25.16 22.42
CA HIS A 253 62.90 25.60 21.41
C HIS A 253 62.35 25.57 19.97
N GLY A 254 61.04 25.32 19.80
CA GLY A 254 60.39 25.25 18.49
C GLY A 254 60.12 23.84 17.99
N VAL A 255 59.53 23.74 16.81
CA VAL A 255 59.09 22.48 16.18
C VAL A 255 59.54 22.44 14.74
N LYS A 256 60.02 21.29 14.27
CA LYS A 256 60.48 21.13 12.90
C LYS A 256 60.00 19.83 12.29
N ILE A 257 59.74 19.85 10.98
CA ILE A 257 59.49 18.65 10.18
C ILE A 257 60.78 17.81 10.15
N GLN A 258 60.66 16.53 10.47
CA GLN A 258 61.73 15.55 10.35
C GLN A 258 61.74 14.92 8.97
N VAL A 259 60.60 14.41 8.53
CA VAL A 259 60.45 13.66 7.27
C VAL A 259 59.01 13.72 6.77
N CYS A 260 58.84 13.68 5.46
CA CYS A 260 57.54 13.52 4.78
C CYS A 260 57.63 12.37 3.77
N GLN A 261 56.52 11.66 3.59
CA GLN A 261 56.32 10.54 2.67
C GLN A 261 55.04 10.74 1.87
#